data_AF-A1WKX2-F1
#
_entry.id   AF-A1WKX2-F1
#
_cell.length_a   1.000
_cell.length_b   1.000
_cell.length_c   1.000
_cell.angle_alpha   90.00
_cell.angle_beta   90.00
_cell.angle_gamma   90.00
#
_symmetry.space_group_name_H-M   'P 1'
#
loop_
_entity.id
_entity.type
_entity.pdbx_description
1 polymer ?
#
loop_
_entity_poly.entity_id
_entity_poly.type
_entity_poly.pdbx_seq_one_letter_code
_entity_poly.pdbx_strand_id
1 'polypeptide(L)'
;MIVRDATANDGDGLARAMRGALAQADLDADAVGSICLAAEKDPERVQAQINALSAVFGERTPQQLDPSQIYGHATAALLPLLLSLAGEAVRGRVGGVTGDKPSLVVHTSLSGDHFAAVLVAP
;
A
#
# COMPACT_ATOMS: atom_id res chain seq x y z
N MET A 1 10.35 24.97 -22.12
CA MET A 1 9.05 24.73 -21.48
C MET A 1 8.88 23.23 -21.38
N ILE A 2 9.21 22.63 -20.23
CA ILE A 2 9.00 21.19 -20.02
C ILE A 2 7.51 21.03 -19.76
N VAL A 3 6.80 20.44 -20.72
CA VAL A 3 5.43 20.00 -20.52
C VAL A 3 5.51 18.83 -19.53
N ARG A 4 5.27 19.11 -18.25
CA ARG A 4 4.99 18.06 -17.28
C ARG A 4 3.61 17.55 -17.64
N ASP A 5 3.56 16.33 -18.16
CA ASP A 5 2.30 15.64 -18.43
C ASP A 5 1.47 15.64 -17.12
N ALA A 6 0.30 16.26 -17.17
CA ALA A 6 -0.60 16.41 -16.02
C ALA A 6 -1.26 15.08 -15.59
N THR A 7 -0.78 13.95 -16.11
CA THR A 7 -1.31 12.60 -15.89
C THR A 7 -0.63 11.84 -14.73
N ALA A 8 0.28 12.48 -13.98
CA ALA A 8 1.19 11.76 -13.09
C ALA A 8 0.77 11.69 -11.60
N ASN A 9 -0.23 12.46 -11.14
CA ASN A 9 -0.53 12.60 -9.70
C ASN A 9 -1.92 12.11 -9.25
N ASP A 10 -2.71 11.49 -10.12
CA ASP A 10 -4.09 11.11 -9.77
C ASP A 10 -4.21 9.77 -9.01
N GLY A 11 -3.11 9.04 -8.86
CA GLY A 11 -3.09 7.72 -8.21
C GLY A 11 -3.33 6.53 -9.16
N ASP A 12 -3.59 6.77 -10.44
CA ASP A 12 -3.88 5.71 -11.43
C ASP A 12 -2.78 4.66 -11.57
N GLY A 13 -1.51 5.09 -11.52
CA GLY A 13 -0.36 4.18 -11.56
C GLY A 13 -0.34 3.25 -10.34
N LEU A 14 -0.64 3.79 -9.16
CA LEU A 14 -0.74 3.03 -7.90
C LEU A 14 -1.92 2.04 -7.97
N ALA A 15 -3.10 2.51 -8.39
CA ALA A 15 -4.28 1.67 -8.54
C ALA A 15 -4.05 0.52 -9.52
N ARG A 16 -3.39 0.78 -10.66
CA ARG A 16 -3.02 -0.25 -11.64
C ARG A 16 -2.08 -1.29 -11.04
N ALA A 17 -1.07 -0.86 -10.29
CA ALA A 17 -0.14 -1.77 -9.66
C ALA A 17 -0.79 -2.63 -8.56
N MET A 18 -1.65 -2.03 -7.73
CA MET A 18 -2.43 -2.76 -6.73
C MET A 18 -3.32 -3.82 -7.38
N ARG A 19 -4.08 -3.47 -8.43
CA ARG A 19 -4.90 -4.44 -9.17
C ARG A 19 -4.06 -5.53 -9.83
N GLY A 20 -2.90 -5.18 -10.40
CA GLY A 20 -1.98 -6.15 -10.99
C GLY A 20 -1.46 -7.16 -9.96
N ALA A 21 -1.11 -6.69 -8.76
CA ALA A 21 -0.67 -7.55 -7.68
C ALA A 21 -1.79 -8.46 -7.16
N LEU A 22 -3.01 -7.93 -6.99
CA LEU A 22 -4.19 -8.71 -6.61
C LEU A 22 -4.49 -9.81 -7.64
N ALA A 23 -4.49 -9.46 -8.93
CA ALA A 23 -4.70 -10.42 -10.02
C ALA A 23 -3.61 -11.50 -10.07
N GLN A 24 -2.33 -11.13 -9.84
CA GLN A 24 -1.23 -12.10 -9.78
C GLN A 24 -1.38 -13.08 -8.61
N ALA A 25 -2.01 -12.64 -7.51
CA ALA A 25 -2.26 -13.45 -6.34
C ALA A 25 -3.59 -14.22 -6.39
N ASP A 26 -4.39 -14.06 -7.46
CA ASP A 26 -5.76 -14.59 -7.57
C ASP A 26 -6.65 -14.16 -6.38
N LEU A 27 -6.53 -12.89 -5.99
CA LEU A 27 -7.27 -12.30 -4.87
C LEU A 27 -8.20 -11.18 -5.35
N ASP A 28 -9.40 -11.14 -4.79
CA ASP A 28 -10.29 -10.00 -4.88
C ASP A 28 -9.89 -8.90 -3.88
N ALA A 29 -10.17 -7.64 -4.21
CA ALA A 29 -9.90 -6.51 -3.31
C ALA A 29 -10.63 -6.64 -1.96
N ASP A 30 -11.82 -7.24 -1.95
CA ASP A 30 -12.59 -7.54 -0.72
C ASP A 30 -11.93 -8.57 0.19
N ALA A 31 -11.00 -9.36 -0.35
CA ALA A 31 -10.19 -10.29 0.41
C ALA A 31 -8.96 -9.62 1.02
N VAL A 32 -8.84 -8.29 1.04
CA VAL A 32 -7.75 -7.60 1.75
C VAL A 32 -8.26 -7.07 3.08
N GLY A 33 -7.76 -7.64 4.18
CA GLY A 33 -8.14 -7.23 5.54
C GLY A 33 -7.31 -6.07 6.05
N SER A 34 -6.05 -5.98 5.63
CA SER A 34 -5.14 -4.91 6.05
C SER A 34 -4.18 -4.49 4.95
N ILE A 35 -3.73 -3.25 5.02
CA ILE A 35 -2.68 -2.68 4.16
C ILE A 35 -1.60 -2.05 5.02
N CYS A 36 -0.38 -2.57 4.94
CA CYS A 36 0.78 -1.89 5.49
C CYS A 36 1.19 -0.79 4.52
N LEU A 37 1.03 0.47 4.93
CA LEU A 37 1.36 1.66 4.13
C LEU A 37 1.89 2.76 5.05
N ALA A 38 3.03 3.33 4.69
CA ALA A 38 3.61 4.44 5.44
C ALA A 38 2.88 5.76 5.18
N ALA A 39 2.74 6.59 6.21
CA ALA A 39 2.18 7.93 6.05
C ALA A 39 3.06 8.81 5.16
N GLU A 40 2.49 9.30 4.06
CA GLU A 40 3.09 10.28 3.17
C GLU A 40 2.94 11.69 3.75
N LYS A 41 3.92 12.56 3.48
CA LYS A 41 3.96 13.95 3.96
C LYS A 41 3.70 14.97 2.86
N ASP A 42 3.93 14.59 1.61
CA ASP A 42 3.60 15.43 0.47
C ASP A 42 2.08 15.39 0.19
N PRO A 43 1.36 16.53 0.24
CA PRO A 43 -0.09 16.57 0.08
C PRO A 43 -0.60 16.02 -1.27
N GLU A 44 0.16 16.23 -2.35
CA GLU A 44 -0.25 15.72 -3.68
C GLU A 44 -0.16 14.20 -3.70
N ARG A 45 0.90 13.65 -3.10
CA ARG A 45 1.07 12.20 -3.00
C ARG A 45 0.08 11.56 -2.03
N VAL A 46 -0.26 12.22 -0.93
CA VAL A 46 -1.35 11.77 -0.03
C VAL A 46 -2.65 11.64 -0.82
N GLN A 47 -3.00 12.65 -1.63
CA GLN A 47 -4.22 12.60 -2.44
C GLN A 47 -4.15 11.48 -3.49
N ALA A 48 -3.01 11.28 -4.14
CA ALA A 48 -2.80 10.18 -5.09
C ALA A 48 -2.99 8.81 -4.43
N GLN A 49 -2.50 8.63 -3.19
CA GLN A 49 -2.70 7.40 -2.43
C GLN A 49 -4.17 7.18 -2.08
N ILE A 50 -4.87 8.21 -1.59
CA ILE A 50 -6.30 8.12 -1.26
C ILE A 50 -7.12 7.74 -2.50
N ASN A 51 -6.88 8.41 -3.63
CA ASN A 51 -7.55 8.12 -4.89
C ASN A 51 -7.29 6.67 -5.34
N ALA A 52 -6.05 6.20 -5.24
CA ALA A 52 -5.69 4.85 -5.59
C ALA A 52 -6.39 3.80 -4.71
N LEU A 53 -6.39 4.02 -3.39
CA LEU A 53 -7.08 3.15 -2.44
C LEU A 53 -8.58 3.12 -2.71
N SER A 54 -9.20 4.28 -2.93
CA SER A 54 -10.63 4.38 -3.26
C SER A 54 -10.95 3.68 -4.59
N ALA A 55 -10.10 3.81 -5.60
CA ALA A 55 -10.29 3.15 -6.89
C ALA A 55 -10.17 1.62 -6.81
N VAL A 56 -9.38 1.08 -5.89
CA VAL A 56 -9.15 -0.36 -5.75
C VAL A 56 -10.13 -1.01 -4.78
N PHE A 57 -10.38 -0.38 -3.64
CA PHE A 57 -11.15 -0.95 -2.54
C PHE A 57 -12.56 -0.34 -2.37
N GLY A 58 -12.88 0.71 -3.13
CA GLY A 58 -14.19 1.39 -3.06
C GLY A 58 -14.47 1.96 -1.67
N GLU A 59 -15.69 1.74 -1.18
CA GLU A 59 -16.12 2.15 0.17
C GLU A 59 -15.46 1.35 1.29
N ARG A 60 -14.83 0.22 0.95
CA ARG A 60 -14.34 -0.76 1.92
C ARG A 60 -12.82 -0.67 2.05
N THR A 61 -12.35 0.41 2.66
CA THR A 61 -10.90 0.62 2.85
C THR A 61 -10.34 -0.38 3.87
N PRO A 62 -9.31 -1.20 3.52
CA PRO A 62 -8.67 -2.11 4.46
C PRO A 62 -8.07 -1.36 5.66
N GLN A 63 -7.87 -2.06 6.77
CA GLN A 63 -7.20 -1.47 7.93
C GLN A 63 -5.77 -1.06 7.54
N GLN A 64 -5.44 0.23 7.69
CA GLN A 64 -4.09 0.70 7.44
C GLN A 64 -3.18 0.44 8.65
N LEU A 65 -2.02 -0.16 8.39
CA LEU A 65 -0.94 -0.37 9.35
C LEU A 65 0.27 0.48 8.94
N ASP A 66 0.65 1.44 9.78
CA ASP A 66 1.70 2.40 9.48
C ASP A 66 2.89 2.28 10.46
N PRO A 67 4.06 1.76 10.02
CA PRO A 67 5.24 1.67 10.89
C PRO A 67 5.90 3.04 11.13
N SER A 68 5.59 4.07 10.34
CA SER A 68 6.27 5.36 10.41
C SER A 68 5.91 6.17 11.67
N GLN A 69 4.80 5.84 12.33
CA GLN A 69 4.46 6.42 13.65
C GLN A 69 5.46 6.03 14.75
N ILE A 70 6.13 4.88 14.60
CA ILE A 70 7.08 4.34 15.58
C ILE A 70 8.51 4.61 15.12
N TYR A 71 8.79 4.36 13.84
CA TYR A 71 10.16 4.36 13.30
C TYR A 71 10.52 5.63 12.51
N GLY A 72 9.57 6.56 12.35
CA GLY A 72 9.72 7.71 11.48
C GLY A 72 9.72 7.34 10.00
N HIS A 73 9.94 8.34 9.16
CA HIS A 73 9.89 8.18 7.70
C HIS A 73 11.26 7.72 7.17
N ALA A 74 11.57 6.43 7.38
CA ALA A 74 12.84 5.83 7.00
C ALA A 74 12.84 5.41 5.52
N THR A 75 13.04 6.37 4.60
CA THR A 75 12.90 6.19 3.14
C THR A 75 13.58 4.94 2.57
N ALA A 76 14.82 4.65 2.98
CA ALA A 76 15.57 3.47 2.51
C ALA A 76 15.15 2.15 3.20
N ALA A 77 14.60 2.21 4.41
CA ALA A 77 14.20 1.04 5.20
C ALA A 77 12.67 0.81 5.18
N LEU A 78 11.93 1.64 4.45
CA LEU A 78 10.47 1.67 4.47
C LEU A 78 9.88 0.34 4.03
N LEU A 79 10.32 -0.19 2.89
CA LEU A 79 9.84 -1.47 2.39
C LEU A 79 10.19 -2.64 3.34
N PRO A 80 11.44 -2.81 3.84
CA PRO A 80 11.76 -3.79 4.87
C PRO A 80 10.90 -3.69 6.15
N LEU A 81 10.59 -2.47 6.59
CA LEU A 81 9.73 -2.23 7.75
C LEU A 81 8.28 -2.66 7.47
N LEU A 82 7.75 -2.30 6.31
CA LEU A 82 6.40 -2.69 5.88
C LEU A 82 6.28 -4.21 5.71
N LEU A 83 7.29 -4.87 5.15
CA LEU A 83 7.36 -6.33 5.04
C LEU A 83 7.40 -7.01 6.41
N SER A 84 8.18 -6.47 7.34
CA SER A 84 8.27 -6.99 8.71
C SER A 84 6.94 -6.85 9.44
N LEU A 85 6.28 -5.70 9.29
CA LEU A 85 4.97 -5.43 9.86
C LEU A 85 3.89 -6.36 9.29
N ALA A 86 3.88 -6.57 7.98
CA ALA A 86 2.98 -7.52 7.32
C ALA A 86 3.22 -8.96 7.80
N GLY A 87 4.48 -9.36 8.00
CA GLY A 87 4.82 -10.66 8.56
C GLY A 87 4.29 -10.88 9.97
N GLU A 88 4.32 -9.86 10.83
CA GLU A 88 3.71 -9.93 12.17
C GLU A 88 2.17 -9.90 12.11
N ALA A 89 1.59 -9.18 11.15
CA ALA A 89 0.14 -9.17 10.92
C ALA A 89 -0.38 -10.53 10.48
N VAL A 90 0.28 -11.21 9.53
CA VAL A 90 -0.03 -12.59 9.13
C VAL A 90 0.08 -13.57 10.31
N ARG A 91 1.04 -13.35 11.23
CA ARG A 91 1.18 -14.15 12.45
C ARG A 91 0.11 -13.85 13.51
N GLY A 92 -0.83 -12.93 13.23
CA GLY A 92 -1.87 -12.50 14.17
C GLY A 92 -1.36 -11.74 15.39
N ARG A 93 -0.14 -11.19 15.32
CA ARG A 93 0.48 -10.45 16.43
C ARG A 93 0.19 -8.95 16.37
N VAL A 94 -0.17 -8.44 15.20
CA VAL A 94 -0.47 -7.02 14.98
C VAL A 94 -1.73 -6.91 14.12
N GLY A 95 -2.73 -6.16 14.63
CA GLY A 95 -3.94 -5.81 13.89
C GLY A 95 -4.77 -6.99 13.41
N GLY A 96 -5.67 -7.52 14.27
CA GLY A 96 -6.95 -8.17 13.92
C GLY A 96 -7.00 -9.37 12.95
N VAL A 97 -5.93 -9.69 12.23
CA VAL A 97 -5.88 -10.75 11.22
C VAL A 97 -5.52 -12.05 11.90
N THR A 98 -6.52 -12.86 12.22
CA THR A 98 -6.34 -14.22 12.74
C THR A 98 -6.41 -15.23 11.59
N GLY A 99 -5.28 -15.78 11.16
CA GLY A 99 -5.24 -16.91 10.22
C GLY A 99 -3.89 -17.13 9.53
N ASP A 100 -3.71 -18.31 8.96
CA ASP A 100 -2.53 -18.73 8.17
C ASP A 100 -2.69 -18.23 6.71
N LYS A 101 -2.48 -16.93 6.47
CA LYS A 101 -3.01 -16.23 5.27
C LYS A 101 -1.93 -15.51 4.44
N PRO A 102 -2.11 -15.37 3.12
CA PRO A 102 -1.08 -14.83 2.25
C PRO A 102 -0.88 -13.32 2.44
N SER A 103 0.39 -12.91 2.47
CA SER A 103 0.81 -11.51 2.35
C SER A 103 1.27 -11.24 0.92
N LEU A 104 0.74 -10.16 0.33
CA LEU A 104 1.02 -9.72 -1.03
C LEU A 104 1.75 -8.38 -0.99
N VAL A 105 2.90 -8.31 -1.64
CA VAL A 105 3.74 -7.10 -1.64
C VAL A 105 3.47 -6.29 -2.89
N VAL A 106 3.04 -5.04 -2.73
CA VAL A 106 2.86 -4.08 -3.82
C VAL A 106 3.94 -3.01 -3.71
N HIS A 107 4.98 -3.13 -4.52
CA HIS A 107 6.02 -2.12 -4.61
C HIS A 107 5.98 -1.45 -5.97
N THR A 108 5.78 -0.14 -5.99
CA THR A 108 5.77 0.64 -7.23
C THR A 108 6.78 1.77 -7.10
N SER A 109 7.70 1.84 -8.06
CA SER A 109 8.55 3.01 -8.25
C SER A 109 8.27 3.53 -9.64
N LEU A 110 7.61 4.67 -9.71
CA LEU A 110 7.51 5.46 -10.94
C LEU A 110 8.27 6.75 -10.66
N SER A 111 9.42 6.91 -11.34
CA SER A 111 10.26 8.12 -11.33
C SER A 111 10.52 8.74 -9.95
N GLY A 112 11.39 8.14 -9.14
CA GLY A 112 11.89 8.77 -7.90
C GLY A 112 10.89 8.83 -6.73
N ASP A 113 9.63 8.47 -6.96
CA ASP A 113 8.57 8.47 -5.96
C ASP A 113 8.29 7.03 -5.54
N HIS A 114 8.65 6.70 -4.30
CA HIS A 114 8.58 5.35 -3.77
C HIS A 114 7.22 5.15 -3.10
N PHE A 115 6.33 4.39 -3.74
CA PHE A 115 5.15 3.84 -3.08
C PHE A 115 5.41 2.37 -2.74
N ALA A 116 5.43 2.07 -1.45
CA ALA A 116 5.52 0.72 -0.94
C ALA A 116 4.27 0.45 -0.10
N ALA A 117 3.53 -0.59 -0.47
CA ALA A 117 2.44 -1.12 0.32
C ALA A 117 2.54 -2.65 0.40
N VAL A 118 2.08 -3.23 1.50
CA VAL A 118 1.93 -4.69 1.63
C VAL A 118 0.50 -4.97 1.99
N LEU A 119 -0.20 -5.69 1.13
CA LEU A 119 -1.58 -6.12 1.32
C LEU A 119 -1.57 -7.44 2.11
N VAL A 120 -2.44 -7.54 3.11
CA VAL A 120 -2.59 -8.75 3.92
C VAL A 120 -4.04 -9.22 3.75
N ALA A 121 -4.20 -10.40 3.15
CA ALA A 121 -5.50 -11.04 3.04
C ALA A 121 -5.85 -11.71 4.38
N PRO A 122 -7.11 -11.63 4.83
CA PRO A 122 -7.52 -12.18 6.09
C PRO A 122 -7.67 -13.67 6.01
#